data_AF-A0A392VQR7-F1
#
_entry.id   AF-A0A392VQR7-F1
#
_cell.length_a   1.000
_cell.length_b   1.000
_cell.length_c   1.000
_cell.angle_alpha   90.00
_cell.angle_beta   90.00
_cell.angle_gamma   90.00
#
_symmetry.space_group_name_H-M   'P 1'
#
loop_
_entity.id
_entity.type
_entity.pdbx_description
1 polymer ?
#
loop_
_entity_poly.entity_id
_entity_poly.type
_entity_poly.pdbx_seq_one_letter_code
_entity_poly.pdbx_strand_id
1 'polypeptide(L)' 'YKVVIEHEGKSTELEVEPDETILSKALDSGLSVPHDCKLGVCMTCPARLISGTVDQSDGMLSDDVVER' A
#
# COMPACT_ATOMS: atom_id res chain seq x y z
N TYR A 1 -0.74 -12.81 -4.25
CA TYR A 1 -0.39 -11.97 -5.41
C TYR A 1 1.02 -11.43 -5.26
N LYS A 2 1.78 -11.38 -6.34
CA LYS A 2 3.11 -10.75 -6.36
C LYS A 2 2.96 -9.23 -6.51
N VAL A 3 3.48 -8.48 -5.54
CA VAL A 3 3.44 -7.02 -5.50
C VAL A 3 4.87 -6.48 -5.43
N VAL A 4 5.15 -5.40 -6.16
CA VAL A 4 6.45 -4.72 -6.12
C VAL A 4 6.26 -3.33 -5.52
N ILE A 5 7.01 -3.02 -4.46
CA ILE A 5 7.01 -1.73 -3.79
C ILE A 5 8.30 -0.99 -4.15
N GLU A 6 8.16 0.20 -4.71
CA GLU A 6 9.28 1.14 -4.91
C GLU A 6 9.32 2.13 -3.74
N HIS A 7 10.36 2.06 -2.92
CA HIS A 7 10.53 2.94 -1.75
C HIS A 7 12.01 3.30 -1.53
N GLU A 8 12.30 4.58 -1.33
CA GLU A 8 13.66 5.11 -1.12
C GLU A 8 14.69 4.64 -2.18
N GLY A 9 14.25 4.54 -3.44
CA GLY A 9 15.10 4.09 -4.56
C GLY A 9 15.39 2.58 -4.57
N LYS A 10 14.69 1.79 -3.76
CA LYS A 10 14.76 0.32 -3.74
C LYS A 10 13.44 -0.28 -4.20
N SER A 11 13.53 -1.37 -4.93
CA SER A 11 12.37 -2.19 -5.32
C SER A 11 12.35 -3.45 -4.46
N THR A 12 11.25 -3.66 -3.74
CA THR A 12 11.04 -4.83 -2.88
C THR A 12 9.86 -5.62 -3.41
N GLU A 13 10.06 -6.91 -3.64
CA GLU A 13 9.00 -7.83 -4.06
C GLU A 13 8.41 -8.56 -2.85
N LEU A 14 7.08 -8.61 -2.77
CA LEU A 14 6.33 -9.28 -1.70
C LEU A 14 5.24 -10.18 -2.29
N GLU A 15 5.01 -11.32 -1.63
CA GLU A 15 3.82 -12.15 -1.84
C GLU A 15 2.73 -11.73 -0.84
N VAL A 16 1.66 -11.12 -1.34
CA VAL A 16 0.54 -10.60 -0.55
C VAL A 16 -0.68 -11.52 -0.72
N GLU A 17 -1.22 -12.05 0.36
CA GLU A 17 -2.40 -12.92 0.27
C GLU A 17 -3.66 -12.12 -0.16
N PRO A 18 -4.67 -12.77 -0.77
CA PRO A 18 -5.87 -12.08 -1.25
C PRO A 18 -6.65 -11.30 -0.18
N ASP A 19 -6.58 -11.74 1.07
CA ASP A 19 -7.22 -11.16 2.26
C ASP A 19 -6.24 -10.34 3.14
N GLU A 20 -5.03 -10.09 2.65
CA GLU A 20 -3.99 -9.33 3.33
C GLU A 20 -3.78 -7.96 2.66
N THR A 21 -3.62 -6.89 3.47
CA THR A 21 -3.28 -5.58 2.90
C THR A 21 -1.80 -5.49 2.54
N ILE A 22 -1.47 -4.76 1.47
CA ILE A 22 -0.08 -4.50 1.06
C ILE A 22 0.70 -3.84 2.21
N LEU A 23 0.08 -2.93 2.98
CA LEU A 23 0.70 -2.28 4.12
C LEU A 23 1.08 -3.29 5.20
N SER A 24 0.15 -4.17 5.60
CA SER A 24 0.43 -5.22 6.60
C SER A 24 1.60 -6.09 6.17
N LYS A 25 1.59 -6.57 4.92
CA LYS A 25 2.66 -7.44 4.42
C LYS A 25 4.00 -6.73 4.30
N ALA A 26 4.00 -5.45 3.92
CA ALA A 26 5.22 -4.64 3.92
C ALA A 26 5.83 -4.55 5.32
N LEU A 27 5.03 -4.25 6.35
CA LEU A 27 5.50 -4.15 7.73
C LEU A 27 6.00 -5.50 8.27
N ASP A 28 5.28 -6.58 8.00
CA ASP A 28 5.67 -7.94 8.42
C ASP A 28 6.97 -8.42 7.76
N SER A 29 7.25 -7.95 6.54
CA SER A 29 8.52 -8.18 5.84
C SER A 29 9.68 -7.32 6.36
N GLY A 30 9.41 -6.43 7.33
CA GLY A 30 10.39 -5.48 7.88
C GLY A 30 10.62 -4.25 7.00
N LEU A 31 9.79 -4.01 5.99
CA LEU A 31 9.89 -2.81 5.15
C LEU A 31 9.38 -1.59 5.93
N SER A 32 10.28 -0.62 6.15
CA SER A 32 9.93 0.64 6.79
C SER A 32 9.27 1.59 5.80
N VAL A 33 7.93 1.53 5.70
CA VAL A 33 7.12 2.47 4.91
C VAL A 33 6.40 3.48 5.82
N PRO A 34 6.08 4.70 5.34
CA PRO A 34 5.29 5.66 6.10
C PRO A 34 3.92 5.08 6.48
N HIS A 35 3.59 5.08 7.77
CA HIS A 35 2.31 4.61 8.28
C HIS A 35 2.03 5.21 9.67
N ASP A 36 0.76 5.23 10.05
CA ASP A 36 0.33 5.65 11.39
C ASP A 36 -0.88 4.83 11.86
N CYS A 37 -2.11 5.23 11.49
CA CYS A 37 -3.31 4.59 12.02
C CYS A 37 -3.55 3.14 11.57
N LYS A 38 -3.07 2.75 10.37
CA LYS A 38 -3.33 1.43 9.72
C LYS A 38 -4.81 1.09 9.52
N LEU A 39 -5.70 2.08 9.61
CA LEU A 39 -7.15 1.96 9.52
C LEU A 39 -7.73 2.67 8.29
N GLY A 40 -6.89 3.17 7.39
CA GLY A 40 -7.34 3.83 6.15
C GLY A 40 -7.82 5.27 6.29
N VAL A 41 -7.63 5.93 7.45
CA VAL A 41 -8.21 7.27 7.72
C VAL A 41 -7.20 8.42 7.81
N CYS A 42 -5.94 8.17 8.22
CA CYS A 42 -4.99 9.25 8.56
C CYS A 42 -4.26 9.89 7.35
N MET A 43 -4.36 9.30 6.16
CA MET A 43 -3.62 9.71 4.96
C MET A 43 -2.08 9.72 5.07
N THR A 44 -1.47 8.99 6.02
CA THR A 44 -0.01 8.87 6.15
C THR A 44 0.61 7.89 5.15
N CYS A 45 -0.09 6.80 4.82
CA CYS A 45 0.39 5.72 3.94
C CYS A 45 -0.15 5.66 2.48
N PRO A 46 -0.74 6.71 1.87
CA PRO A 46 -1.04 6.69 0.44
C PRO A 46 0.21 6.39 -0.39
N ALA A 47 0.03 5.60 -1.46
CA ALA A 47 1.06 5.27 -2.42
C ALA A 47 0.50 5.40 -3.84
N ARG A 48 1.37 5.73 -4.80
CA ARG A 48 0.98 5.81 -6.21
C ARG A 48 0.94 4.42 -6.82
N LEU A 49 -0.18 4.04 -7.44
CA LEU A 49 -0.29 2.81 -8.20
C LEU A 49 0.36 3.00 -9.58
N ILE A 50 1.46 2.28 -9.84
CA ILE A 50 2.15 2.36 -11.14
C ILE A 50 1.48 1.48 -12.20
N SER A 51 1.00 0.30 -11.80
CA SER A 51 0.36 -0.67 -12.68
C SER A 51 -0.47 -1.67 -11.88
N GLY A 52 -1.44 -2.31 -12.53
CA GLY A 52 -2.34 -3.30 -11.93
C GLY A 52 -3.64 -2.70 -11.42
N THR A 53 -4.30 -3.42 -10.51
CA THR A 53 -5.56 -3.01 -9.90
C THR A 53 -5.54 -3.43 -8.44
N VAL A 54 -6.06 -2.56 -7.58
CA VAL A 54 -6.20 -2.81 -6.14
C VAL A 54 -7.62 -2.49 -5.71
N ASP A 55 -8.10 -3.20 -4.70
CA ASP A 55 -9.30 -2.81 -3.97
C ASP A 55 -8.89 -1.94 -2.78
N GLN A 56 -9.50 -0.76 -2.66
CA GLN A 56 -9.28 0.18 -1.57
C GLN A 56 -10.59 0.64 -0.94
N SER A 57 -11.67 -0.15 -1.06
CA SER A 57 -12.99 0.18 -0.51
C SER A 57 -13.00 0.48 0.99
N ASP A 58 -12.03 -0.08 1.74
CA ASP A 58 -11.91 0.07 3.19
C ASP A 58 -11.23 1.39 3.60
N GLY A 59 -10.59 2.09 2.66
CA GLY A 59 -9.91 3.36 2.90
C GLY A 59 -10.81 4.58 2.69
N MET A 60 -10.43 5.71 3.29
CA MET A 60 -11.09 7.02 3.11
C MET A 60 -10.36 7.92 2.10
N LEU A 61 -9.70 7.35 1.09
CA LEU A 61 -9.09 8.15 0.03
C LEU A 61 -10.18 8.81 -0.81
N SER A 62 -10.07 10.11 -1.06
CA SER A 62 -10.98 10.79 -1.99
C SER A 62 -10.69 10.36 -3.43
N ASP A 63 -11.68 10.46 -4.30
CA ASP A 63 -11.55 10.12 -5.73
C ASP A 63 -10.36 10.88 -6.37
N ASP A 64 -10.20 12.17 -6.02
CA ASP A 64 -9.07 13.00 -6.49
C ASP A 64 -7.68 12.41 -6.14
N VAL A 65 -7.57 11.64 -5.06
CA VAL A 65 -6.31 11.00 -4.65
C VAL A 65 -6.12 9.66 -5.38
N VAL A 66 -7.20 8.93 -5.63
CA VAL A 66 -7.17 7.64 -6.33
C VAL A 66 -6.79 7.82 -7.81
N GLU A 67 -7.17 8.94 -8.43
CA GLU A 67 -6.88 9.23 -9.84
C GLU A 67 -5.45 9.72 -10.12
N ARG A 68 -4.60 9.87 -9.09
CA ARG A 68 -3.22 10.41 -9.18
C ARG A 68 -2.13 9.35 -9.18
#